data_AF-A0A850AZQ4-F1
#
_entry.id   AF-A0A850AZQ4-F1
#
_cell.length_a   1.000
_cell.length_b   1.000
_cell.length_c   1.000
_cell.angle_alpha   90.00
_cell.angle_beta   90.00
_cell.angle_gamma   90.00
#
_symmetry.space_group_name_H-M   'P 1'
#
loop_
_entity.id
_entity.type
_entity.pdbx_description
1 polymer ?
#
loop_
_entity_poly.entity_id
_entity_poly.type
_entity_poly.pdbx_seq_one_letter_code
_entity_poly.pdbx_strand_id
1 'polypeptide(L)'
;MIQVVVTYRGSIDDTVARGHAQAFARLAGGRISSLTVKRVDVSDARKRSPDHPVQTSLEMMLEGGSLLSGTGINLQPVVAGLRGLRSLEFLLMVPPIPGFDGLRRYDSDGVHIELIHEGNPYRYTIDIKPGAHPVPVIPAHAPVEPAPRASPQQQATPPRTPILIVAALGVGAGLAVYIVMRGRADRPQGRS
;
A
#
# COMPACT_ATOMS: atom_id res chain seq x y z
N MET A 1 3.20 25.53 -10.62
CA MET A 1 2.16 24.76 -11.34
C MET A 1 2.37 23.29 -11.02
N ILE A 2 1.28 22.53 -10.93
CA ILE A 2 1.31 21.11 -10.58
C ILE A 2 0.52 20.36 -11.64
N GLN A 3 1.10 19.32 -12.23
CA GLN A 3 0.37 18.44 -13.14
C GLN A 3 -0.26 17.30 -12.34
N VAL A 4 -1.55 17.09 -12.58
CA VAL A 4 -2.37 16.07 -11.95
C VAL A 4 -3.00 15.22 -13.03
N VAL A 5 -2.94 13.91 -12.87
CA VAL A 5 -3.69 12.97 -13.72
C VAL A 5 -4.61 12.15 -12.83
N VAL A 6 -5.89 12.12 -13.17
CA VAL A 6 -6.89 11.30 -12.48
C VAL A 6 -7.50 10.35 -13.49
N THR A 7 -7.28 9.06 -13.30
CA THR A 7 -7.90 8.02 -14.12
C THR A 7 -8.92 7.31 -13.26
N TYR A 8 -10.11 7.05 -13.78
CA TYR A 8 -11.11 6.27 -13.04
C TYR A 8 -11.68 5.17 -13.92
N ARG A 9 -12.20 4.13 -13.27
CA ARG A 9 -12.78 2.98 -13.95
C ARG A 9 -14.16 3.33 -14.49
N GLY A 10 -14.29 3.39 -15.81
CA GLY A 10 -15.54 3.64 -16.52
C GLY A 10 -15.51 4.88 -17.42
N SER A 11 -16.61 5.08 -18.14
CA SER A 11 -16.86 6.26 -18.95
C SER A 11 -17.85 7.17 -18.22
N ILE A 12 -17.52 8.46 -18.08
CA ILE A 12 -18.45 9.52 -17.68
C ILE A 12 -18.46 10.60 -18.75
N ASP A 13 -19.57 11.33 -18.81
CA ASP A 13 -19.71 12.46 -19.69
C ASP A 13 -18.67 13.54 -19.39
N ASP A 14 -18.12 14.13 -20.45
CA ASP A 14 -17.09 15.17 -20.37
C ASP A 14 -17.53 16.36 -19.50
N THR A 15 -18.82 16.72 -19.54
CA THR A 15 -19.39 17.78 -18.70
C THR A 15 -19.30 17.45 -17.22
N VAL A 16 -19.62 16.19 -16.85
CA VAL A 16 -19.53 15.71 -15.47
C VAL A 16 -18.07 15.65 -15.03
N ALA A 17 -17.19 15.14 -15.90
CA ALA A 17 -15.74 15.07 -15.67
C ALA A 17 -15.13 16.45 -15.42
N ARG A 18 -15.52 17.45 -16.23
CA ARG A 18 -15.12 18.86 -16.05
C ARG A 18 -15.64 19.44 -14.73
N GLY A 19 -16.89 19.14 -14.37
CA GLY A 19 -17.46 19.56 -13.08
C GLY A 19 -16.67 19.02 -11.89
N HIS A 20 -16.28 17.74 -11.94
CA HIS A 20 -15.42 17.12 -10.93
C HIS A 20 -14.04 17.78 -10.85
N ALA A 21 -13.40 18.02 -12.00
CA ALA A 21 -12.11 18.70 -12.04
C ALA A 21 -12.19 20.12 -11.43
N GLN A 22 -13.22 20.89 -11.79
CA GLN A 22 -13.44 22.24 -11.24
C GLN A 22 -13.71 22.21 -9.73
N ALA A 23 -14.51 21.25 -9.25
CA ALA A 23 -14.76 21.07 -7.82
C ALA A 23 -13.46 20.76 -7.06
N PHE A 24 -12.64 19.86 -7.60
CA PHE A 24 -11.32 19.54 -7.06
C PHE A 24 -10.42 20.79 -7.00
N ALA A 25 -10.29 21.54 -8.09
CA ALA A 25 -9.43 22.73 -8.12
C ALA A 25 -9.85 23.79 -7.09
N ARG A 26 -11.16 24.04 -6.97
CA ARG A 26 -11.70 24.94 -5.95
C ARG A 26 -11.36 24.48 -4.53
N LEU A 27 -11.49 23.18 -4.24
CA LEU A 27 -11.17 22.62 -2.92
C LEU A 27 -9.66 22.63 -2.64
N ALA A 28 -8.84 22.54 -3.68
CA ALA A 28 -7.38 22.66 -3.59
C ALA A 28 -6.89 24.12 -3.49
N GLY A 29 -7.81 25.10 -3.48
CA GLY A 29 -7.49 26.52 -3.45
C GLY A 29 -6.83 27.05 -4.72
N GLY A 30 -7.00 26.35 -5.84
CA GLY A 30 -6.36 26.68 -7.11
C GLY A 30 -7.35 26.88 -8.26
N ARG A 31 -6.80 27.11 -9.44
CA ARG A 31 -7.51 27.15 -10.72
C ARG A 31 -6.89 26.20 -11.71
N ILE A 32 -7.69 25.67 -12.63
CA ILE A 32 -7.20 24.82 -13.71
C ILE A 32 -6.75 25.71 -14.86
N SER A 33 -5.47 25.66 -15.21
CA SER A 33 -4.94 26.39 -16.37
C SER A 33 -5.08 25.59 -17.67
N SER A 34 -5.06 24.24 -17.59
CA SER A 34 -5.40 23.35 -18.70
C SER A 34 -6.09 22.08 -18.22
N LEU A 35 -7.07 21.60 -18.98
CA LEU A 35 -7.80 20.36 -18.71
C LEU A 35 -8.00 19.59 -20.01
N THR A 36 -7.51 18.36 -20.03
CA THR A 36 -7.74 17.40 -21.10
C THR A 36 -8.53 16.23 -20.54
N VAL A 37 -9.68 15.95 -21.14
CA VAL A 37 -10.49 14.76 -20.85
C VAL A 37 -10.22 13.76 -21.96
N LYS A 38 -9.68 12.59 -21.62
CA LYS A 38 -9.40 11.51 -22.57
C LYS A 38 -10.25 10.30 -22.21
N ARG A 39 -10.88 9.69 -23.21
CA ARG A 39 -11.42 8.33 -23.08
C ARG A 39 -10.34 7.36 -23.56
N VAL A 40 -9.98 6.44 -22.69
CA VAL A 40 -8.92 5.46 -22.92
C VAL A 40 -9.59 4.10 -22.99
N ASP A 41 -9.55 3.49 -24.17
CA ASP A 41 -9.96 2.10 -24.31
C ASP A 41 -8.89 1.22 -23.65
N VAL A 42 -9.24 0.61 -22.52
CA VAL A 42 -8.35 -0.34 -21.83
C VAL A 42 -8.49 -1.71 -22.48
N SER A 43 -8.31 -1.74 -23.79
CA SER A 43 -8.14 -2.98 -24.54
C SER A 43 -6.67 -3.37 -24.50
N ASP A 44 -6.20 -3.77 -23.33
CA ASP A 44 -4.89 -4.37 -23.21
C ASP A 44 -4.95 -5.77 -23.85
N ALA A 45 -4.21 -5.97 -24.94
CA ALA A 45 -4.34 -7.12 -25.86
C ALA A 45 -4.06 -8.50 -25.24
N ARG A 46 -3.73 -8.59 -23.95
CA ARG A 46 -3.36 -9.85 -23.28
C ARG A 46 -4.34 -10.33 -22.21
N LYS A 47 -5.29 -9.51 -21.75
CA LYS A 47 -6.35 -9.93 -20.82
C LYS A 47 -7.64 -9.17 -21.11
N ARG A 48 -8.43 -9.69 -22.06
CA ARG A 48 -9.85 -9.33 -22.20
C ARG A 48 -10.56 -9.69 -20.89
N SER A 49 -10.70 -8.73 -19.97
CA SER A 49 -11.86 -8.75 -19.08
C SER A 49 -13.02 -8.16 -19.88
N PRO A 50 -14.09 -8.93 -20.15
CA PRO A 50 -15.22 -8.48 -20.96
C PRO A 50 -16.03 -7.32 -20.36
N ASP A 51 -15.72 -6.89 -19.13
CA ASP A 51 -16.54 -5.92 -18.38
C ASP A 51 -16.04 -4.46 -18.37
N HIS A 52 -14.92 -4.12 -19.02
CA HIS A 52 -14.37 -2.75 -18.93
C HIS A 52 -13.93 -2.19 -20.29
N PRO A 53 -14.85 -1.66 -21.12
CA PRO A 53 -14.48 -1.22 -22.46
C PRO A 53 -13.82 0.17 -22.51
N VAL A 54 -14.07 1.06 -21.54
CA VAL A 54 -13.60 2.45 -21.61
C VAL A 54 -13.29 2.98 -20.19
N GLN A 55 -12.14 3.62 -20.04
CA GLN A 55 -11.81 4.46 -18.89
C GLN A 55 -11.78 5.93 -19.31
N THR A 56 -11.90 6.83 -18.35
CA THR A 56 -11.65 8.25 -18.61
C THR A 56 -10.53 8.75 -17.74
N SER A 57 -9.65 9.52 -18.36
CA SER A 57 -8.51 10.16 -17.75
C SER A 57 -8.68 11.67 -17.82
N LEU A 58 -8.52 12.33 -16.68
CA LEU A 58 -8.48 13.77 -16.52
C LEU A 58 -7.03 14.18 -16.32
N GLU A 59 -6.46 14.83 -17.31
CA GLU A 59 -5.13 15.42 -17.22
C GLU A 59 -5.27 16.92 -17.05
N MET A 60 -4.75 17.48 -15.96
CA MET A 60 -4.94 18.87 -15.62
C MET A 60 -3.68 19.53 -15.06
N MET A 61 -3.54 20.82 -15.36
CA MET A 61 -2.54 21.70 -14.75
C MET A 61 -3.22 22.58 -13.71
N LEU A 62 -2.80 22.44 -12.45
CA LEU A 62 -3.27 23.25 -11.33
C LEU A 62 -2.32 24.42 -11.09
N GLU A 63 -2.90 25.63 -11.06
CA GLU A 63 -2.22 26.88 -10.77
C GLU A 63 -2.75 27.49 -9.47
N GLY A 64 -1.85 28.04 -8.64
CA GLY A 64 -2.20 28.71 -7.38
C GLY A 64 -2.63 27.79 -6.23
N GLY A 65 -3.04 26.55 -6.51
CA GLY A 65 -3.41 25.58 -5.48
C GLY A 65 -2.21 24.86 -4.86
N SER A 66 -2.38 24.36 -3.63
CA SER A 66 -1.41 23.49 -2.97
C SER A 66 -2.06 22.16 -2.62
N LEU A 67 -1.41 21.08 -3.07
CA LEU A 67 -1.71 19.71 -2.64
C LEU A 67 -0.67 19.20 -1.64
N LEU A 68 0.26 20.06 -1.22
CA LEU A 68 1.30 19.73 -0.27
C LEU A 68 0.92 20.30 1.10
N SER A 69 1.16 19.50 2.14
CA SER A 69 1.03 19.88 3.54
C SER A 69 2.30 19.40 4.25
N GLY A 70 3.25 20.32 4.47
CA GLY A 70 4.59 19.95 4.93
C GLY A 70 5.28 19.01 3.94
N THR A 71 5.72 17.85 4.43
CA THR A 71 6.34 16.76 3.67
C THR A 71 5.33 15.73 3.13
N GLY A 72 4.03 15.93 3.36
CA GLY A 72 2.94 15.06 2.91
C GLY A 72 2.10 15.64 1.78
N ILE A 73 1.27 14.78 1.18
CA ILE A 73 0.29 15.17 0.15
C ILE A 73 -1.09 15.24 0.79
N ASN A 74 -1.75 16.39 0.66
CA ASN A 74 -3.12 16.61 1.09
C ASN A 74 -4.09 16.02 0.06
N LEU A 75 -4.64 14.84 0.37
CA LEU A 75 -5.60 14.13 -0.48
C LEU A 75 -7.06 14.53 -0.23
N GLN A 76 -7.33 15.37 0.78
CA GLN A 76 -8.70 15.81 1.10
C GLN A 76 -9.43 16.46 -0.10
N PRO A 77 -8.81 17.38 -0.87
CA PRO A 77 -9.46 17.98 -2.03
C PRO A 77 -9.78 16.96 -3.14
N VAL A 78 -8.94 15.93 -3.29
CA VAL A 78 -9.12 14.87 -4.28
C VAL A 78 -10.37 14.07 -3.94
N VAL A 79 -10.45 13.52 -2.72
CA VAL A 79 -11.59 12.69 -2.31
C VAL A 79 -12.87 13.52 -2.26
N ALA A 80 -12.83 14.75 -1.76
CA ALA A 80 -14.02 15.60 -1.67
C ALA A 80 -14.52 16.09 -3.04
N GLY A 81 -13.62 16.44 -3.97
CA GLY A 81 -13.97 16.90 -5.31
C GLY A 81 -14.44 15.78 -6.25
N LEU A 82 -13.91 14.56 -6.03
CA LEU A 82 -14.12 13.40 -6.89
C LEU A 82 -15.02 12.33 -6.25
N ARG A 83 -15.73 12.64 -5.16
CA ARG A 83 -16.60 11.70 -4.41
C ARG A 83 -17.70 11.00 -5.22
N GLY A 84 -18.02 11.48 -6.43
CA GLY A 84 -18.95 10.80 -7.34
C GLY A 84 -18.33 9.58 -8.04
N LEU A 85 -17.01 9.44 -7.98
CA LEU A 85 -16.24 8.37 -8.59
C LEU A 85 -15.96 7.28 -7.54
N ARG A 86 -16.20 6.01 -7.88
CA ARG A 86 -16.07 4.89 -6.94
C ARG A 86 -14.63 4.45 -6.71
N SER A 87 -13.80 4.46 -7.77
CA SER A 87 -12.42 4.00 -7.73
C SER A 87 -11.62 4.78 -8.76
N LEU A 88 -10.54 5.41 -8.30
CA LEU A 88 -9.70 6.25 -9.13
C LEU A 88 -8.21 6.07 -8.79
N GLU A 89 -7.39 6.26 -9.80
CA GLU A 89 -5.94 6.43 -9.69
C GLU A 89 -5.63 7.92 -9.78
N PHE A 90 -4.91 8.42 -8.78
CA PHE A 90 -4.49 9.80 -8.69
C PHE A 90 -2.97 9.87 -8.82
N LEU A 91 -2.49 10.55 -9.86
CA LEU A 91 -1.08 10.78 -10.12
C LEU A 91 -0.77 12.27 -9.95
N LEU A 92 0.27 12.54 -9.17
CA LEU A 92 0.76 13.87 -8.89
C LEU A 92 2.21 13.98 -9.38
N MET A 93 2.43 14.81 -10.40
CA MET A 93 3.75 15.05 -10.99
C MET A 93 4.41 16.21 -10.23
N VAL A 94 5.16 15.87 -9.20
CA VAL A 94 5.99 16.80 -8.42
C VAL A 94 7.37 16.18 -8.20
N PRO A 95 8.42 17.01 -7.99
CA PRO A 95 9.71 16.48 -7.59
C PRO A 95 9.59 15.60 -6.32
N PRO A 96 10.42 14.56 -6.17
CA PRO A 96 10.47 13.78 -4.94
C PRO A 96 10.66 14.69 -3.72
N ILE A 97 9.86 14.47 -2.68
CA ILE A 97 9.87 15.24 -1.44
C ILE A 97 10.85 14.57 -0.48
N PRO A 98 11.96 15.23 -0.08
CA PRO A 98 12.88 14.67 0.90
C PRO A 98 12.18 14.46 2.25
N GLY A 99 12.35 13.27 2.83
CA GLY A 99 11.71 12.93 4.11
C GLY A 99 10.19 12.79 4.00
N PHE A 100 9.67 12.36 2.84
CA PHE A 100 8.25 12.14 2.62
C PHE A 100 7.61 11.28 3.73
N ASP A 101 6.73 11.91 4.50
CA ASP A 101 5.95 11.33 5.61
C ASP A 101 4.44 11.35 5.32
N GLY A 102 4.09 11.55 4.05
CA GLY A 102 2.71 11.61 3.61
C GLY A 102 1.95 10.30 3.83
N LEU A 103 0.63 10.38 3.70
CA LEU A 103 -0.26 9.23 3.83
C LEU A 103 0.15 8.11 2.88
N ARG A 104 0.50 6.93 3.42
CA ARG A 104 0.83 5.72 2.64
C ARG A 104 -0.36 4.78 2.49
N ARG A 105 -1.14 4.65 3.56
CA ARG A 105 -2.35 3.84 3.61
C ARG A 105 -3.34 4.48 4.57
N TYR A 106 -4.61 4.47 4.19
CA TYR A 106 -5.70 4.92 5.04
C TYR A 106 -6.95 4.12 4.72
N ASP A 107 -7.60 3.62 5.75
CA ASP A 107 -8.84 2.88 5.62
C ASP A 107 -9.86 3.41 6.63
N SER A 108 -11.06 3.64 6.15
CA SER A 108 -12.18 4.16 6.92
C SER A 108 -13.49 3.61 6.36
N ASP A 109 -14.59 3.85 7.05
CA ASP A 109 -15.92 3.41 6.59
C ASP A 109 -16.33 4.02 5.24
N GLY A 110 -15.71 5.13 4.82
CA GLY A 110 -16.07 5.84 3.59
C GLY A 110 -15.03 5.84 2.47
N VAL A 111 -13.75 5.67 2.80
CA VAL A 111 -12.66 5.74 1.81
C VAL A 111 -11.52 4.80 2.16
N HIS A 112 -10.94 4.20 1.12
CA HIS A 112 -9.67 3.49 1.17
C HIS A 112 -8.67 4.21 0.26
N ILE A 113 -7.47 4.47 0.77
CA ILE A 113 -6.40 5.18 0.06
C ILE A 113 -5.12 4.39 0.23
N GLU A 114 -4.42 4.15 -0.87
CA GLU A 114 -3.13 3.47 -0.88
C GLU A 114 -2.15 4.17 -1.81
N LEU A 115 -0.92 4.42 -1.32
CA LEU A 115 0.20 4.90 -2.10
C LEU A 115 0.84 3.73 -2.83
N ILE A 116 0.70 3.72 -4.15
CA ILE A 116 1.22 2.68 -5.05
C ILE A 116 2.67 2.99 -5.45
N HIS A 117 3.00 4.28 -5.63
CA HIS A 117 4.35 4.71 -6.00
C HIS A 117 4.68 6.05 -5.37
N GLU A 118 5.83 6.12 -4.70
CA GLU A 118 6.38 7.32 -4.09
C GLU A 118 7.43 7.95 -5.03
N GLY A 119 7.41 9.28 -5.19
CA GLY A 119 8.38 10.01 -6.01
C GLY A 119 7.73 10.69 -7.21
N ASN A 120 8.32 10.62 -8.40
CA ASN A 120 7.76 11.29 -9.58
C ASN A 120 7.32 10.27 -10.65
N PRO A 121 6.00 10.00 -10.81
CA PRO A 121 4.87 10.59 -10.08
C PRO A 121 4.57 9.94 -8.74
N TYR A 122 3.99 10.70 -7.81
CA TYR A 122 3.30 10.10 -6.67
C TYR A 122 1.99 9.51 -7.18
N ARG A 123 1.78 8.21 -6.98
CA ARG A 123 0.60 7.48 -7.49
C ARG A 123 -0.18 6.87 -6.34
N TYR A 124 -1.45 7.22 -6.27
CA TYR A 124 -2.40 6.73 -5.30
C TYR A 124 -3.53 5.96 -5.98
N THR A 125 -4.01 4.92 -5.32
CA THR A 125 -5.34 4.35 -5.58
C THR A 125 -6.28 4.85 -4.48
N ILE A 126 -7.47 5.32 -4.88
CA ILE A 126 -8.48 5.87 -3.98
C ILE A 126 -9.80 5.19 -4.32
N ASP A 127 -10.33 4.43 -3.38
CA ASP A 127 -11.64 3.79 -3.46
C ASP A 127 -12.62 4.49 -2.51
N ILE A 128 -13.69 5.03 -3.06
CA ILE A 128 -14.73 5.76 -2.34
C ILE A 128 -15.96 4.87 -2.24
N LYS A 129 -16.33 4.50 -1.01
CA LYS A 129 -17.45 3.59 -0.74
C LYS A 129 -18.79 4.29 -1.04
N PRO A 130 -19.78 3.59 -1.63
CA PRO A 130 -21.10 4.17 -1.87
C PRO A 130 -21.75 4.65 -0.57
N GLY A 131 -22.32 5.86 -0.56
CA GLY A 131 -22.99 6.41 0.62
C GLY A 131 -22.07 7.02 1.68
N ALA A 132 -20.77 7.17 1.39
CA ALA A 132 -19.81 7.84 2.27
C ALA A 132 -20.09 9.36 2.39
N HIS A 133 -21.07 9.72 3.20
CA HIS A 133 -21.43 11.11 3.51
C HIS A 133 -21.61 11.30 5.03
N PRO A 134 -20.84 12.21 5.66
CA PRO A 134 -19.80 13.08 5.09
C PRO A 134 -18.52 12.32 4.68
N VAL A 135 -17.69 12.93 3.80
CA VAL A 135 -16.34 12.41 3.50
C VAL A 135 -15.51 12.50 4.79
N PRO A 136 -14.83 11.43 5.22
CA PRO A 136 -14.02 11.46 6.43
C PRO A 136 -12.88 12.47 6.30
N VAL A 137 -12.40 12.96 7.44
CA VAL A 137 -11.20 13.81 7.50
C VAL A 137 -9.99 12.93 7.21
N ILE A 138 -9.31 13.20 6.11
CA ILE A 138 -8.14 12.47 5.66
C ILE A 138 -6.89 13.18 6.19
N PRO A 139 -6.06 12.51 7.00
CA PRO A 139 -4.82 13.09 7.47
C PRO A 139 -3.83 13.22 6.31
N ALA A 140 -3.09 14.33 6.25
CA ALA A 140 -2.05 14.52 5.23
C ALA A 140 -0.81 13.62 5.46
N HIS A 141 -0.58 13.26 6.72
CA HIS A 141 0.53 12.42 7.18
C HIS A 141 0.01 11.08 7.66
N ALA A 142 0.85 10.06 7.60
CA ALA A 142 0.54 8.81 8.29
C ALA A 142 0.30 9.12 9.79
N PRO A 143 -0.73 8.54 10.43
CA PRO A 143 -0.84 8.61 11.87
C PRO A 143 0.47 8.14 12.47
N VAL A 144 1.10 8.95 13.32
CA VAL A 144 2.24 8.50 14.12
C VAL A 144 1.68 7.39 14.99
N GLU A 145 1.91 6.13 14.61
CA GLU A 145 1.56 5.00 15.45
C GLU A 145 2.26 5.27 16.79
N PRO A 146 1.50 5.41 17.90
CA PRO A 146 2.12 5.66 19.19
C PRO A 146 3.17 4.59 19.38
N ALA A 147 4.43 5.00 19.59
CA ALA A 147 5.52 4.07 19.81
C ALA A 147 5.00 2.97 20.74
N PRO A 148 5.13 1.67 20.36
CA PRO A 148 4.56 0.59 21.13
C PRO A 148 4.92 0.86 22.57
N ARG A 149 3.90 1.09 23.42
CA ARG A 149 4.15 1.35 24.85
C ARG A 149 5.09 0.24 25.25
N ALA A 150 6.33 0.60 25.60
CA ALA A 150 7.32 -0.37 25.98
C ALA A 150 6.62 -1.26 26.99
N SER A 151 6.33 -2.51 26.61
CA SER A 151 5.79 -3.48 27.54
C SER A 151 6.69 -3.35 28.76
N PRO A 152 6.14 -3.08 29.96
CA PRO A 152 6.97 -2.90 31.15
C PRO A 152 7.96 -4.05 31.11
N GLN A 153 9.26 -3.73 30.99
CA GLN A 153 10.32 -4.71 30.87
C GLN A 153 10.03 -5.69 31.99
N GLN A 154 9.50 -6.87 31.65
CA GLN A 154 9.50 -7.99 32.56
C GLN A 154 10.97 -8.18 32.81
N GLN A 155 11.44 -7.66 33.94
CA GLN A 155 12.76 -7.96 34.47
C GLN A 155 12.83 -9.48 34.35
N ALA A 156 13.64 -9.93 33.40
CA ALA A 156 13.86 -11.34 33.19
C ALA A 156 14.49 -11.84 34.47
N THR A 157 13.67 -12.40 35.35
CA THR A 157 14.15 -13.19 36.47
C THR A 157 15.05 -14.24 35.83
N PRO A 158 16.35 -14.30 36.17
CA PRO A 158 17.26 -15.23 35.53
C PRO A 158 16.67 -16.63 35.63
N PRO A 159 16.58 -17.38 34.52
CA PRO A 159 16.08 -18.74 34.57
C PRO A 159 17.00 -19.53 35.50
N ARG A 160 16.47 -19.99 36.63
CA ARG A 160 17.10 -21.04 37.41
C ARG A 160 16.99 -22.31 36.60
N THR A 161 18.01 -22.55 35.78
CA THR A 161 18.22 -23.76 34.98
C THR A 161 18.17 -25.01 35.88
N PRO A 162 17.17 -25.90 35.77
CA PRO A 162 17.35 -27.26 36.25
C PRO A 162 18.19 -28.00 35.19
N ILE A 163 19.49 -28.08 35.45
CA ILE A 163 20.44 -28.96 34.73
C ILE A 163 20.00 -30.40 35.01
N LEU A 164 19.10 -31.01 34.23
CA LEU A 164 18.78 -32.44 34.44
C LEU A 164 18.23 -33.23 33.22
N ILE A 165 18.25 -32.71 31.98
CA ILE A 165 17.66 -33.46 30.83
C ILE A 165 18.60 -33.62 29.61
N VAL A 166 19.84 -33.13 29.64
CA VAL A 166 20.78 -33.31 28.49
C VAL A 166 21.64 -34.58 28.61
N ALA A 167 21.71 -35.24 29.78
CA ALA A 167 22.52 -36.44 29.97
C ALA A 167 21.90 -37.74 29.41
N ALA A 168 20.58 -37.78 29.15
CA ALA A 168 19.90 -39.02 28.77
C ALA A 168 19.98 -39.37 27.27
N LEU A 169 20.28 -38.42 26.38
CA LEU A 169 20.32 -38.65 24.94
C LEU A 169 21.71 -39.05 24.40
N GLY A 170 22.78 -38.90 25.19
CA GLY A 170 24.15 -39.28 24.80
C GLY A 170 24.46 -40.78 24.93
N VAL A 171 23.81 -41.47 25.88
CA VAL A 171 24.11 -42.90 26.16
C VAL A 171 23.44 -43.84 25.14
N GLY A 172 22.30 -43.46 24.56
CA GLY A 172 21.59 -44.28 23.58
C GLY A 172 22.30 -44.39 22.22
N ALA A 173 22.93 -43.31 21.74
CA ALA A 173 23.61 -43.31 20.44
C ALA A 173 24.90 -44.14 20.45
N GLY A 174 25.63 -44.18 21.57
CA GLY A 174 26.88 -44.95 21.69
C GLY A 174 26.66 -46.47 21.67
N LEU A 175 25.58 -46.96 22.31
CA LEU A 175 25.29 -48.40 22.38
C LEU A 175 24.88 -48.97 21.01
N ALA A 176 24.13 -48.19 20.22
CA ALA A 176 23.71 -48.60 18.88
C ALA A 176 24.89 -48.77 17.90
N VAL A 177 25.89 -47.88 17.95
CA VAL A 177 27.09 -47.98 17.11
C VAL A 177 27.95 -49.19 17.50
N TYR A 178 28.07 -49.48 18.81
CA TYR A 178 28.84 -50.63 19.29
C TYR A 178 28.25 -51.98 18.84
N ILE A 179 26.93 -52.14 18.90
CA ILE A 179 26.26 -53.39 18.46
C ILE A 179 26.42 -53.61 16.94
N VAL A 180 26.30 -52.56 16.13
CA VAL A 180 26.46 -52.66 14.67
C VAL A 180 27.90 -53.00 14.27
N MET A 181 28.90 -52.46 14.98
CA MET A 181 30.31 -52.80 14.72
C MET A 181 30.64 -54.24 15.14
N ARG A 182 30.13 -54.71 16.29
CA ARG A 182 30.40 -56.08 16.76
C ARG A 182 29.78 -57.14 15.82
N GLY A 183 28.57 -56.90 15.30
CA GLY A 183 27.92 -57.82 14.35
C GLY A 183 28.59 -57.94 12.97
N ARG A 184 29.47 -57.00 12.60
CA ARG A 184 30.26 -57.09 11.35
C ARG A 184 31.60 -57.80 11.51
N ALA A 185 32.13 -57.88 12.73
CA ALA A 185 33.41 -58.54 13.00
C ALA A 185 33.31 -60.09 12.97
N ASP A 186 32.13 -60.64 13.28
CA ASP A 186 31.89 -62.09 13.32
C ASP A 186 31.38 -62.68 11.99
N ARG A 187 31.48 -61.95 10.87
CA ARG A 187 31.23 -62.54 9.55
C ARG A 187 32.50 -63.18 9.02
N PRO A 188 32.62 -64.54 9.04
CA PRO A 188 33.74 -65.20 8.38
C PRO A 188 33.72 -64.85 6.90
N GLN A 189 34.87 -64.39 6.41
CA GLN A 189 35.13 -64.28 4.98
C GLN A 189 35.00 -65.69 4.38
N GLY A 190 33.85 -65.94 3.77
CA GLY A 190 33.63 -67.12 2.93
C GLY A 190 34.65 -67.10 1.80
N ARG A 191 35.64 -67.98 1.90
CA ARG A 191 36.44 -68.45 0.78
C ARG A 191 35.51 -69.08 -0.25
N SER A 192 35.57 -68.60 -1.48
CA SER A 192 35.63 -69.36 -2.75
C SER A 192 35.68 -68.38 -3.90
#